data_AF-A0A531AG58-F1
#
_entry.id   AF-A0A531AG58-F1
#
_cell.length_a   1.000
_cell.length_b   1.000
_cell.length_c   1.000
_cell.angle_alpha   90.00
_cell.angle_beta   90.00
_cell.angle_gamma   90.00
#
_symmetry.space_group_name_H-M   'P 1'
#
loop_
_entity.id
_entity.type
_entity.pdbx_description
1 polymer ?
#
loop_
_entity_poly.entity_id
_entity_poly.type
_entity_poly.pdbx_seq_one_letter_code
_entity_poly.pdbx_strand_id
1 'polypeptide(L)'
;MRRHLLTSTTALVLLLGASQAYAGMDEAKTFLDTEINGLSTLDRSAQEAEMQWFVDAAKPFAGMEVNVLSEGIPTHTYESTVLTKAFEAITGIKVNHQILGEGEVVQAVQTQMQTNRNLYDAYVNDSDLIGTHSRLQLAVNLTDFMAGEGKDVTLPTLDLE
;
A
#
# COMPACT_ATOMS: atom_id res chain seq x y z
N MET A 1 -3.90 -53.25 -24.39
CA MET A 1 -4.31 -52.69 -23.09
C MET A 1 -4.05 -51.18 -23.11
N ARG A 2 -5.11 -50.40 -23.37
CA ARG A 2 -5.16 -48.94 -23.27
C ARG A 2 -5.27 -48.56 -21.80
N ARG A 3 -4.31 -47.83 -21.20
CA ARG A 3 -4.53 -47.24 -19.87
C ARG A 3 -3.52 -46.23 -19.32
N HIS A 4 -2.87 -45.36 -20.12
CA HIS A 4 -1.97 -44.34 -19.53
C HIS A 4 -2.07 -42.92 -20.12
N LEU A 5 -3.08 -42.62 -20.94
CA LEU A 5 -3.19 -41.30 -21.62
C LEU A 5 -4.28 -40.36 -21.05
N LEU A 6 -4.93 -40.72 -19.94
CA LEU A 6 -6.04 -39.93 -19.36
C LEU A 6 -5.72 -39.26 -18.02
N THR A 7 -4.50 -39.40 -17.49
CA THR A 7 -4.12 -38.88 -16.16
C THR A 7 -3.32 -37.58 -16.20
N SER A 8 -2.91 -37.09 -17.38
CA SER A 8 -2.07 -35.88 -17.48
C SER A 8 -2.85 -34.58 -17.71
N THR A 9 -4.11 -34.64 -18.16
CA THR A 9 -4.92 -33.44 -18.42
C THR A 9 -5.58 -32.85 -17.18
N THR A 10 -5.80 -33.64 -16.12
CA THR A 10 -6.47 -33.17 -14.90
C THR A 10 -5.55 -32.31 -14.01
N ALA A 11 -4.22 -32.48 -14.09
CA ALA A 11 -3.26 -31.72 -13.29
C ALA A 11 -3.06 -30.27 -13.80
N LEU A 12 -3.31 -30.00 -15.08
CA LEU A 12 -3.16 -28.65 -15.65
C LEU A 12 -4.32 -27.71 -15.29
N VAL A 13 -5.50 -28.26 -14.98
CA VAL A 13 -6.70 -27.49 -14.61
C VAL A 13 -6.68 -27.07 -13.14
N LEU A 14 -6.01 -27.83 -12.26
CA LEU A 14 -5.88 -27.52 -10.83
C LEU A 14 -4.91 -26.35 -10.54
N LEU A 15 -4.04 -25.97 -11.48
CA LEU A 15 -3.14 -24.82 -11.35
C LEU A 15 -3.78 -23.48 -11.79
N LEU A 16 -4.93 -23.52 -12.46
CA LEU A 16 -5.71 -22.32 -12.83
C LEU A 16 -6.74 -21.92 -11.76
N GLY A 17 -6.90 -22.76 -10.72
CA GLY A 17 -7.85 -22.56 -9.63
C GLY A 17 -7.20 -22.32 -8.27
N ALA A 18 -5.90 -21.99 -8.24
CA ALA A 18 -5.33 -21.36 -7.06
C ALA A 18 -5.99 -20.00 -6.94
N SER A 19 -6.96 -19.91 -6.04
CA SER A 19 -7.60 -18.69 -5.59
C SER A 19 -6.55 -17.60 -5.36
N GLN A 20 -6.31 -16.76 -6.36
CA GLN A 20 -6.10 -15.35 -6.08
C GLN A 20 -7.36 -14.98 -5.31
N ALA A 21 -7.24 -14.83 -3.98
CA ALA A 21 -8.19 -14.00 -3.26
C ALA A 21 -8.18 -12.68 -4.04
N TYR A 22 -9.26 -12.45 -4.79
CA TYR A 22 -9.31 -11.34 -5.72
C TYR A 22 -9.39 -10.11 -4.86
N ALA A 23 -8.27 -9.40 -4.72
CA ALA A 23 -8.27 -8.16 -3.98
C ALA A 23 -9.38 -7.24 -4.53
N GLY A 24 -10.21 -6.69 -3.64
CA GLY A 24 -11.35 -5.93 -4.10
C GLY A 24 -12.36 -5.53 -3.03
N MET A 25 -13.60 -5.39 -3.49
CA MET A 25 -14.66 -4.77 -2.70
C MET A 25 -15.18 -5.61 -1.54
N ASP A 26 -15.02 -6.94 -1.58
CA ASP A 26 -15.46 -7.80 -0.47
C ASP A 26 -14.53 -7.63 0.74
N GLU A 27 -13.22 -7.56 0.49
CA GLU A 27 -12.20 -7.23 1.49
C GLU A 27 -12.37 -5.79 1.98
N ALA A 28 -12.68 -4.85 1.06
CA ALA A 28 -12.95 -3.47 1.43
C ALA A 28 -14.17 -3.31 2.34
N LYS A 29 -15.28 -3.98 2.03
CA LYS A 29 -16.48 -3.97 2.88
C LYS A 29 -16.20 -4.58 4.25
N THR A 30 -15.44 -5.67 4.29
CA THR A 30 -15.01 -6.28 5.55
C THR A 30 -14.19 -5.28 6.37
N PHE A 31 -13.19 -4.63 5.78
CA PHE A 31 -12.39 -3.61 6.44
C PHE A 31 -13.24 -2.45 6.97
N LEU A 32 -14.19 -1.96 6.17
CA LEU A 32 -15.12 -0.92 6.61
C LEU A 32 -15.96 -1.35 7.82
N ASP A 33 -16.43 -2.60 7.82
CA ASP A 33 -17.27 -3.14 8.90
C ASP A 33 -16.49 -3.38 10.20
N THR A 34 -15.22 -3.79 10.11
CA THR A 34 -14.43 -4.20 11.27
C THR A 34 -13.55 -3.09 11.84
N GLU A 35 -12.93 -2.27 11.00
CA GLU A 35 -11.92 -1.28 11.40
C GLU A 35 -12.46 0.15 11.39
N ILE A 36 -13.39 0.48 10.49
CA ILE A 36 -13.83 1.88 10.25
C ILE A 36 -15.23 2.18 10.82
N ASN A 37 -16.00 1.16 11.19
CA ASN A 37 -17.38 1.31 11.62
C ASN A 37 -17.52 2.31 12.80
N GLY A 38 -18.30 3.37 12.59
CA GLY A 38 -18.52 4.44 13.56
C GLY A 38 -17.37 5.45 13.70
N LEU A 39 -16.29 5.31 12.93
CA LEU A 39 -15.14 6.23 12.94
C LEU A 39 -15.17 7.25 11.79
N SER A 40 -15.84 6.93 10.69
CA SER A 40 -15.94 7.79 9.52
C SER A 40 -17.17 8.71 9.56
N THR A 41 -17.01 9.93 9.04
CA THR A 41 -18.09 10.89 8.83
C THR A 41 -18.87 10.63 7.54
N LEU A 42 -18.34 9.79 6.65
CA LEU A 42 -19.01 9.38 5.42
C LEU A 42 -20.12 8.39 5.74
N ASP A 43 -21.24 8.52 5.03
CA ASP A 43 -22.25 7.46 5.02
C ASP A 43 -21.72 6.19 4.33
N ARG A 44 -22.42 5.07 4.52
CA ARG A 44 -21.96 3.78 3.99
C ARG A 44 -21.81 3.78 2.47
N SER A 45 -22.68 4.48 1.75
CA SER A 45 -22.61 4.52 0.29
C SER A 45 -21.37 5.28 -0.17
N ALA A 46 -21.03 6.38 0.49
CA ALA A 46 -19.83 7.17 0.22
C ALA A 46 -18.55 6.40 0.58
N GLN A 47 -18.54 5.67 1.72
CA GLN A 47 -17.43 4.79 2.09
C GLN A 47 -17.17 3.73 1.02
N GLU A 48 -18.20 3.02 0.57
CA GLU A 48 -18.04 2.00 -0.48
C GLU A 48 -17.62 2.59 -1.82
N ALA A 49 -18.09 3.79 -2.17
CA ALA A 49 -17.67 4.47 -3.38
C ALA A 49 -16.17 4.85 -3.34
N GLU A 50 -15.69 5.32 -2.18
CA GLU A 50 -14.27 5.64 -1.99
C GLU A 50 -13.40 4.37 -2.03
N MET A 51 -13.85 3.28 -1.39
CA MET A 51 -13.17 1.99 -1.50
C MET A 51 -13.13 1.46 -2.93
N GLN A 52 -14.22 1.60 -3.69
CA GLN A 52 -14.27 1.21 -5.10
C GLN A 52 -13.25 2.01 -5.91
N TRP A 53 -13.08 3.30 -5.61
CA TRP A 53 -12.04 4.11 -6.23
C TRP A 53 -10.64 3.56 -5.94
N PHE A 54 -10.32 3.19 -4.70
CA PHE A 54 -9.01 2.58 -4.37
C PHE A 54 -8.77 1.27 -5.14
N VAL A 55 -9.79 0.40 -5.21
CA VAL A 55 -9.72 -0.86 -5.96
C VAL A 55 -9.44 -0.58 -7.44
N ASP A 56 -10.13 0.40 -8.04
CA ASP A 56 -9.98 0.72 -9.46
C ASP A 56 -8.63 1.37 -9.77
N ALA A 57 -8.20 2.33 -8.94
CA ALA A 57 -6.93 3.03 -9.08
C ALA A 57 -5.72 2.09 -8.92
N ALA A 58 -5.87 1.02 -8.12
CA ALA A 58 -4.80 0.04 -7.88
C ALA A 58 -4.58 -0.95 -9.02
N LYS A 59 -5.55 -1.13 -9.93
CA LYS A 59 -5.49 -2.16 -11.00
C LYS A 59 -4.18 -2.18 -11.80
N PRO A 60 -3.59 -1.04 -12.23
CA PRO A 60 -2.33 -1.04 -12.97
C PRO A 60 -1.12 -1.53 -12.16
N PHE A 61 -1.25 -1.57 -10.83
CA PHE A 61 -0.17 -1.84 -9.88
C PHE A 61 -0.33 -3.20 -9.20
N ALA A 62 -1.29 -4.03 -9.61
CA ALA A 62 -1.52 -5.35 -9.02
C ALA A 62 -0.24 -6.20 -9.06
N GLY A 63 0.13 -6.80 -7.92
CA GLY A 63 1.37 -7.57 -7.76
C GLY A 63 2.62 -6.73 -7.51
N MET A 64 2.50 -5.41 -7.39
CA MET A 64 3.58 -4.54 -6.92
C MET A 64 3.89 -4.82 -5.46
N GLU A 65 5.15 -4.64 -5.10
CA GLU A 65 5.65 -4.73 -3.73
C GLU A 65 6.40 -3.44 -3.41
N VAL A 66 6.07 -2.81 -2.29
CA VAL A 66 6.70 -1.58 -1.80
C VAL A 66 7.26 -1.80 -0.41
N ASN A 67 8.43 -1.21 -0.13
CA ASN A 67 9.14 -1.33 1.14
C ASN A 67 9.09 -0.01 1.87
N VAL A 68 8.53 -0.01 3.07
CA VAL A 68 8.34 1.18 3.92
C VAL A 68 9.12 0.99 5.21
N LEU A 69 9.83 2.02 5.65
CA LEU A 69 10.50 2.03 6.95
C LEU A 69 9.93 3.12 7.86
N SER A 70 9.60 2.74 9.09
CA SER A 70 9.14 3.69 10.12
C SER A 70 9.78 3.43 11.48
N GLU A 71 9.65 4.42 12.37
CA GLU A 71 10.03 4.30 13.78
C GLU A 71 9.09 3.36 14.56
N GLY A 72 9.58 2.79 15.67
CA GLY A 72 8.79 2.04 16.64
C GLY A 72 7.86 2.90 17.51
N ILE A 73 6.69 3.28 16.98
CA ILE A 73 5.57 3.85 17.77
C ILE A 73 4.28 3.04 17.56
N PRO A 74 3.28 3.15 18.47
CA PRO A 74 2.02 2.42 18.35
C PRO A 74 1.29 2.64 17.02
N THR A 75 1.34 3.86 16.47
CA THR A 75 0.75 4.19 15.16
C THR A 75 1.35 3.35 14.04
N HIS A 76 2.68 3.29 13.94
CA HIS A 76 3.36 2.48 12.92
C HIS A 76 3.18 0.97 13.14
N THR A 77 2.98 0.55 14.39
CA THR A 77 2.57 -0.84 14.69
C THR A 77 1.19 -1.13 14.12
N TYR A 78 0.23 -0.22 14.25
CA TYR A 78 -1.10 -0.36 13.65
C TYR A 78 -1.02 -0.36 12.12
N GLU A 79 -0.31 0.59 11.52
CA GLU A 79 -0.10 0.65 10.08
C GLU A 79 0.48 -0.66 9.53
N SER A 80 1.60 -1.13 10.11
CA SER A 80 2.33 -2.31 9.63
C SER A 80 1.60 -3.63 9.84
N THR A 81 0.71 -3.73 10.83
CA THR A 81 0.06 -5.00 11.20
C THR A 81 -1.41 -5.08 10.80
N VAL A 82 -2.05 -3.94 10.53
CA VAL A 82 -3.48 -3.85 10.15
C VAL A 82 -3.62 -3.21 8.77
N LEU A 83 -3.15 -1.98 8.59
CA LEU A 83 -3.41 -1.23 7.35
C LEU A 83 -2.70 -1.83 6.15
N THR A 84 -1.46 -2.30 6.28
CA THR A 84 -0.75 -2.98 5.18
C THR A 84 -1.49 -4.22 4.68
N LYS A 85 -2.06 -5.02 5.60
CA LYS A 85 -2.84 -6.21 5.26
C LYS A 85 -4.15 -5.85 4.58
N ALA A 86 -4.85 -4.84 5.09
CA ALA A 86 -6.06 -4.34 4.45
C ALA A 86 -5.75 -3.80 3.05
N PHE A 87 -4.70 -2.98 2.91
CA PHE A 87 -4.26 -2.44 1.64
C PHE A 87 -3.94 -3.53 0.63
N GLU A 88 -3.15 -4.54 1.01
CA GLU A 88 -2.85 -5.69 0.13
C GLU A 88 -4.12 -6.47 -0.24
N ALA A 89 -5.00 -6.72 0.73
CA ALA A 89 -6.25 -7.43 0.51
C ALA A 89 -7.23 -6.65 -0.39
N ILE A 90 -7.18 -5.32 -0.40
CA ILE A 90 -8.08 -4.47 -1.19
C ILE A 90 -7.49 -4.19 -2.59
N THR A 91 -6.19 -3.97 -2.67
CA THR A 91 -5.52 -3.45 -3.88
C THR A 91 -4.69 -4.48 -4.62
N GLY A 92 -4.28 -5.56 -3.95
CA GLY A 92 -3.30 -6.52 -4.46
C GLY A 92 -1.86 -6.00 -4.46
N ILE A 93 -1.59 -4.85 -3.83
CA ILE A 93 -0.25 -4.27 -3.67
C ILE A 93 0.28 -4.65 -2.29
N LYS A 94 1.44 -5.28 -2.25
CA LYS A 94 2.06 -5.71 -0.99
C LYS A 94 2.91 -4.59 -0.39
N VAL A 95 2.72 -4.31 0.89
CA VAL A 95 3.52 -3.34 1.64
C VAL A 95 4.36 -4.06 2.68
N ASN A 96 5.67 -4.13 2.47
CA ASN A 96 6.62 -4.57 3.49
C ASN A 96 6.95 -3.40 4.40
N HIS A 97 6.22 -3.29 5.52
CA HIS A 97 6.44 -2.21 6.48
C HIS A 97 7.35 -2.68 7.61
N GLN A 98 8.59 -2.23 7.57
CA GLN A 98 9.59 -2.49 8.60
C GLN A 98 9.55 -1.41 9.69
N ILE A 99 9.73 -1.85 10.94
CA ILE A 99 9.83 -0.98 12.10
C ILE A 99 11.23 -1.12 12.70
N LEU A 100 11.93 0.01 12.88
CA LEU A 100 13.23 0.11 13.56
C LEU A 100 13.21 1.22 14.61
N GLY A 101 14.31 1.35 15.37
CA GLY A 101 14.50 2.51 16.24
C GLY A 101 14.70 3.80 15.42
N GLU A 102 14.36 4.95 16.02
CA GLU A 102 14.48 6.27 15.39
C GLU A 102 15.87 6.50 14.78
N GLY A 103 16.93 6.21 15.53
CA GLY A 103 18.31 6.39 15.08
C GLY A 103 18.64 5.59 13.81
N GLU A 104 18.15 4.36 13.71
CA GLU A 104 18.31 3.52 12.51
C GLU A 104 17.50 4.06 11.33
N VAL A 105 16.29 4.58 11.56
CA VAL A 105 15.48 5.22 10.52
C VAL A 105 16.20 6.45 9.96
N VAL A 106 16.69 7.34 10.83
CA VAL A 106 17.44 8.53 10.43
C VAL A 106 18.69 8.14 9.65
N GLN A 107 19.44 7.12 10.10
CA GLN A 107 20.62 6.63 9.39
C GLN A 107 20.27 6.08 7.99
N ALA A 108 19.18 5.32 7.87
CA ALA A 108 18.74 4.77 6.59
C ALA A 108 18.35 5.89 5.60
N VAL A 109 17.54 6.87 6.05
CA VAL A 109 17.14 8.03 5.25
C VAL A 109 18.36 8.81 4.76
N GLN A 110 19.28 9.15 5.67
CA GLN A 110 20.49 9.90 5.31
C GLN A 110 21.38 9.10 4.35
N THR A 111 21.48 7.78 4.51
CA THR A 111 22.25 6.92 3.61
C THR A 111 21.66 6.92 2.20
N GLN A 112 20.34 6.75 2.06
CA GLN A 112 19.66 6.82 0.77
C GLN A 112 19.88 8.19 0.12
N MET A 113 19.76 9.29 0.88
CA MET A 113 19.97 10.64 0.39
C MET A 113 21.40 10.93 -0.08
N GLN A 114 22.40 10.48 0.69
CA GLN A 114 23.82 10.72 0.36
C GLN A 114 24.30 9.85 -0.80
N THR A 115 23.77 8.63 -0.91
CA THR A 115 24.22 7.66 -1.92
C THR A 115 23.36 7.67 -3.19
N ASN A 116 22.19 8.31 -3.14
CA ASN A 116 21.16 8.25 -4.18
C ASN A 116 20.80 6.79 -4.58
N ARG A 117 20.85 5.87 -3.61
CA ARG A 117 20.46 4.47 -3.79
C ARG A 117 19.15 4.22 -3.06
N ASN A 118 18.20 3.59 -3.76
CA ASN A 118 16.95 3.16 -3.13
C ASN A 118 17.23 2.03 -2.12
N LEU A 119 16.95 2.31 -0.85
CA LEU A 119 16.94 1.38 0.26
C LEU A 119 15.49 1.03 0.64
N TYR A 120 14.61 2.05 0.68
CA TYR A 120 13.17 1.91 0.88
C TYR A 120 12.43 2.89 -0.02
N ASP A 121 11.22 2.49 -0.43
CA ASP A 121 10.36 3.25 -1.33
C ASP A 121 9.65 4.41 -0.61
N ALA A 122 9.42 4.26 0.71
CA ALA A 122 8.93 5.34 1.55
C ALA A 122 9.48 5.25 2.99
N TYR A 123 9.50 6.39 3.66
CA TYR A 123 9.88 6.53 5.06
C TYR A 123 8.81 7.30 5.83
N VAL A 124 8.59 6.92 7.08
CA VAL A 124 7.86 7.76 8.04
C VAL A 124 8.80 8.10 9.18
N ASN A 125 9.12 9.39 9.31
CA ASN A 125 10.08 9.92 10.27
C ASN A 125 9.53 11.19 10.92
N ASP A 126 10.12 11.56 12.05
CA ASP A 126 9.72 12.74 12.80
C ASP A 126 9.86 14.04 12.01
N SER A 127 8.97 14.98 12.31
CA SER A 127 8.85 16.26 11.60
C SER A 127 10.07 17.17 11.73
N ASP A 128 10.94 16.93 12.70
CA ASP A 128 12.19 17.70 12.89
C ASP A 128 13.19 17.50 11.74
N LEU A 129 13.09 16.39 11.00
CA LEU A 129 13.84 16.14 9.76
C LEU A 129 13.35 16.96 8.55
N ILE A 130 12.25 17.70 8.64
CA ILE A 130 11.67 18.45 7.50
C ILE A 130 12.67 19.41 6.84
N GLY A 131 13.53 20.04 7.65
CA GLY A 131 14.57 20.94 7.14
C GLY A 131 15.65 20.22 6.32
N THR A 132 15.94 18.96 6.65
CA THR A 132 16.88 18.12 5.89
C THR A 132 16.29 17.74 4.53
N HIS A 133 15.03 17.30 4.52
CA HIS A 133 14.30 16.96 3.29
C HIS A 133 14.22 18.15 2.34
N SER A 134 13.87 19.32 2.87
CA SER A 134 13.79 20.57 2.12
C SER A 134 15.15 21.00 1.56
N ARG A 135 16.24 20.94 2.34
CA ARG A 135 17.58 21.36 1.88
C ARG A 135 18.17 20.46 0.81
N LEU A 136 17.93 19.15 0.91
CA LEU A 136 18.49 18.19 -0.03
C LEU A 136 17.68 18.07 -1.32
N GLN A 137 16.44 18.58 -1.35
CA GLN A 137 15.53 18.52 -2.51
C GLN A 137 15.32 17.08 -3.01
N LEU A 138 15.32 16.12 -2.08
CA LEU A 138 15.13 14.69 -2.35
C LEU A 138 13.77 14.17 -1.87
N ALA A 139 12.91 15.06 -1.37
CA ALA A 139 11.53 14.74 -1.07
C ALA A 139 10.63 15.11 -2.27
N VAL A 140 9.61 14.29 -2.50
CA VAL A 140 8.60 14.54 -3.53
C VAL A 140 7.67 15.66 -3.06
N ASN A 141 7.52 16.72 -3.87
CA ASN A 141 6.51 17.74 -3.64
C ASN A 141 5.13 17.17 -4.02
N LEU A 142 4.25 17.01 -3.03
CA LEU A 142 2.92 16.42 -3.26
C LEU A 142 2.02 17.30 -4.14
N THR A 143 2.15 18.63 -4.09
CA THR A 143 1.38 19.52 -4.98
C THR A 143 1.75 19.28 -6.45
N ASP A 144 3.05 19.21 -6.75
CA ASP A 144 3.53 18.98 -8.11
C ASP A 144 3.25 17.53 -8.55
N PHE A 145 3.38 16.57 -7.64
CA PHE A 145 3.09 15.16 -7.89
C PHE A 145 1.61 14.94 -8.24
N MET A 146 0.69 15.45 -7.41
CA MET A 146 -0.76 15.32 -7.65
C MET A 146 -1.21 16.05 -8.92
N ALA A 147 -0.56 17.16 -9.28
CA ALA A 147 -0.82 17.84 -10.55
C ALA A 147 -0.21 17.11 -11.77
N GLY A 148 0.85 16.33 -11.55
CA GLY A 148 1.64 15.64 -12.57
C GLY A 148 1.44 14.12 -12.55
N GLU A 149 2.51 13.39 -12.23
CA GLU A 149 2.57 11.92 -12.34
C GLU A 149 1.57 11.19 -11.43
N GLY A 150 1.21 11.79 -10.30
CA GLY A 150 0.26 11.25 -9.32
C GLY A 150 -1.21 11.57 -9.64
N LYS A 151 -1.51 12.28 -10.72
CA LYS A 151 -2.87 12.76 -11.02
C LYS A 151 -3.90 11.63 -11.08
N ASP A 152 -3.56 10.52 -11.73
CA ASP A 152 -4.48 9.38 -11.90
C ASP A 152 -4.69 8.59 -10.60
N VAL A 153 -3.84 8.83 -9.58
CA VAL A 153 -3.89 8.22 -8.25
C VAL A 153 -4.14 9.26 -7.15
N THR A 154 -4.61 10.45 -7.51
CA THR A 154 -5.03 11.47 -6.54
C THR A 154 -6.52 11.30 -6.27
N LEU A 155 -6.86 11.03 -5.01
CA LEU A 155 -8.24 10.78 -4.58
C LEU A 155 -9.11 12.03 -4.88
N PRO A 156 -10.17 11.92 -5.71
CA PRO A 156 -10.98 13.08 -6.10
C PRO A 156 -11.77 13.72 -4.95
N THR A 157 -11.97 12.99 -3.85
CA THR A 157 -12.64 13.44 -2.62
C THR A 157 -11.65 14.00 -1.59
N LEU A 158 -10.35 14.02 -1.88
CA LEU A 158 -9.35 14.57 -0.98
C LEU A 158 -9.54 16.09 -0.85
N ASP A 159 -9.79 16.54 0.38
CA ASP A 159 -9.96 17.95 0.68
C ASP A 159 -8.59 18.65 0.77
N LEU A 160 -8.28 19.49 -0.23
CA LEU A 160 -7.03 20.22 -0.35
C LEU A 160 -7.22 21.74 -0.19
N GLU A 161 -8.43 22.20 0.14
CA GLU A 161 -8.79 23.60 0.36
C GLU A 161 -9.01 23.92 1.86
#